data_AF-A0A387HIS4-F1
#
_entry.id   AF-A0A387HIS4-F1
#
_cell.length_a   1.000
_cell.length_b   1.000
_cell.length_c   1.000
_cell.angle_alpha   90.00
_cell.angle_beta   90.00
_cell.angle_gamma   90.00
#
_symmetry.space_group_name_H-M   'P 1'
#
loop_
_entity.id
_entity.type
_entity.pdbx_description
1 polymer ?
#
loop_
_entity_poly.entity_id
_entity_poly.type
_entity_poly.pdbx_seq_one_letter_code
_entity_poly.pdbx_strand_id
1 'polypeptide(L)'
;MSTLGSFIWSIADQLRGPYRPNQYGTVVLPFTILRRLDCILEPDRPTVRELATKFENPNRLKVEVKKATGRTFFNTSNYSFANLLADADGLADNLADYIDRFSADVDVFEYFDFKKEILALEKAGLLREIVKSFSKVDLHPDVVSNSDMGDAFEYIIRKFNEAANETSGDHYTPRDAIRLLVDLLFAEKDVDLTEGGIIRSLYDPTAGTGGMLSLAEEHLLAGNPDAKLGLYGQEYNPQSYAICKSDLLAKGHDATNIAFGNTLTDDAFKGRQFDYCMSNPPYGVDWKQYAKAVKEERDSAGPYGRFAPGLPATSDGQMLFLLHLAHKMRAPEDGGGRVGIVMNGSPLFNGAAESGPSNIRRWLLENDLVEAIVALPTNMFFNTGIATYIWILDNTKHPDRQGKVQLIDGTSFWSKMRKTSELRDARSATPTAPTSCGFTSTSRMPIPSSPRCYATTSLAIGRSLSSAPCWTKSGTLSSTARVSRSPIRRSVTPRTCPSPTAARQPARQRSAKLSRRTSTRK
;
A
#
# COMPACT_ATOMS: atom_id res chain seq x y z
N MET A 1 0.41 -20.12 -12.69
CA MET A 1 -0.38 -19.27 -13.61
C MET A 1 -1.82 -19.41 -13.20
N SER A 2 -2.59 -18.31 -13.15
CA SER A 2 -3.99 -18.34 -12.76
C SER A 2 -4.84 -18.94 -13.88
N THR A 3 -5.28 -20.19 -13.71
CA THR A 3 -6.21 -20.86 -14.64
C THR A 3 -7.49 -20.03 -14.81
N LEU A 4 -7.96 -19.44 -13.72
CA LEU A 4 -9.12 -18.55 -13.71
C LEU A 4 -8.85 -17.26 -14.49
N GLY A 5 -7.70 -16.62 -14.27
CA GLY A 5 -7.31 -15.42 -15.01
C GLY A 5 -7.23 -15.65 -16.52
N SER A 6 -6.66 -16.78 -16.96
CA SER A 6 -6.64 -17.16 -18.37
C SER A 6 -8.04 -17.39 -18.94
N PHE A 7 -8.92 -18.01 -18.16
CA PHE A 7 -10.31 -18.23 -18.57
C PHE A 7 -11.11 -16.92 -18.66
N ILE A 8 -11.02 -16.04 -17.67
CA ILE A 8 -11.66 -14.72 -17.72
C ILE A 8 -11.12 -13.91 -18.91
N TRP A 9 -9.82 -13.98 -19.17
CA TRP A 9 -9.23 -13.37 -20.36
C TRP A 9 -9.76 -13.94 -21.68
N SER A 10 -10.11 -15.22 -21.73
CA SER A 10 -10.74 -15.79 -22.94
C SER A 10 -12.13 -15.21 -23.24
N ILE A 11 -12.83 -14.68 -22.22
CA ILE A 11 -14.06 -13.91 -22.43
C ILE A 11 -13.73 -12.56 -23.11
N ALA A 12 -12.59 -11.96 -22.77
CA ALA A 12 -12.10 -10.72 -23.38
C ALA A 12 -11.85 -10.86 -24.89
N ASP A 13 -11.44 -12.05 -25.36
CA ASP A 13 -11.22 -12.30 -26.78
C ASP A 13 -12.49 -12.13 -27.62
N GLN A 14 -13.68 -12.21 -27.01
CA GLN A 14 -14.97 -11.91 -27.66
C GLN A 14 -15.13 -10.42 -28.00
N LEU A 15 -14.35 -9.53 -27.38
CA LEU A 15 -14.36 -8.09 -27.63
C LEU A 15 -13.56 -7.69 -28.88
N ARG A 16 -12.90 -8.65 -29.53
CA ARG A 16 -12.03 -8.40 -30.68
C ARG A 16 -12.79 -7.77 -31.83
N GLY A 17 -12.23 -6.69 -32.37
CA GLY A 17 -12.82 -5.88 -33.43
C GLY A 17 -13.27 -4.53 -32.88
N PRO A 18 -14.45 -4.43 -32.24
CA PRO A 18 -14.94 -3.16 -31.68
C PRO A 18 -14.01 -2.56 -30.61
N TYR A 19 -13.26 -3.40 -29.88
CA TYR A 19 -12.31 -2.98 -28.87
C TYR A 19 -10.87 -3.33 -29.25
N ARG A 20 -9.94 -2.47 -28.85
CA ARG A 20 -8.50 -2.74 -28.88
C ARG A 20 -8.10 -3.56 -27.64
N PRO A 21 -7.04 -4.39 -27.70
CA PRO A 21 -6.59 -5.18 -26.56
C PRO A 21 -6.34 -4.38 -25.27
N ASN A 22 -5.82 -3.15 -25.39
CA ASN A 22 -5.62 -2.21 -24.28
C ASN A 22 -6.91 -1.55 -23.78
N GLN A 23 -8.08 -1.97 -24.26
CA GLN A 23 -9.39 -1.55 -23.77
C GLN A 23 -10.15 -2.71 -23.12
N TYR A 24 -9.68 -3.95 -23.26
CA TYR A 24 -10.42 -5.12 -22.73
C TYR A 24 -10.61 -5.06 -21.22
N GLY A 25 -9.64 -4.47 -20.50
CA GLY A 25 -9.72 -4.29 -19.05
C GLY A 25 -10.93 -3.44 -18.61
N THR A 26 -11.35 -2.44 -19.39
CA THR A 26 -12.49 -1.58 -19.04
C THR A 26 -13.82 -2.32 -19.03
N VAL A 27 -13.90 -3.46 -19.73
CA VAL A 27 -15.08 -4.33 -19.76
C VAL A 27 -14.91 -5.51 -18.80
N VAL A 28 -13.80 -6.23 -18.91
CA VAL A 28 -13.60 -7.51 -18.23
C VAL A 28 -13.52 -7.36 -16.72
N LEU A 29 -12.85 -6.30 -16.23
CA LEU A 29 -12.68 -6.05 -14.79
C LEU A 29 -14.02 -5.77 -14.09
N PRO A 30 -14.85 -4.79 -14.52
CA PRO A 30 -16.12 -4.54 -13.87
C PRO A 30 -17.11 -5.72 -13.99
N PHE A 31 -17.11 -6.46 -15.10
CA PHE A 31 -17.93 -7.68 -15.19
C PHE A 31 -17.47 -8.78 -14.23
N THR A 32 -16.17 -8.95 -14.05
CA THR A 32 -15.61 -9.91 -13.08
C THR A 32 -16.01 -9.54 -11.65
N ILE A 33 -15.90 -8.26 -11.30
CA ILE A 33 -16.34 -7.74 -10.00
C ILE A 33 -17.84 -7.94 -9.83
N LEU A 34 -18.65 -7.53 -10.81
CA LEU A 34 -20.10 -7.64 -10.78
C LEU A 34 -20.52 -9.10 -10.59
N ARG A 35 -19.92 -10.03 -11.33
CA ARG A 35 -20.26 -11.46 -11.21
C ARG A 35 -19.86 -12.02 -9.84
N ARG A 36 -18.71 -11.64 -9.28
CA ARG A 36 -18.32 -12.08 -7.92
C ARG A 36 -19.30 -11.56 -6.86
N LEU A 37 -19.66 -10.28 -6.91
CA LEU A 37 -20.65 -9.70 -5.99
C LEU A 37 -22.03 -10.34 -6.16
N ASP A 38 -22.43 -10.62 -7.40
CA ASP A 38 -23.69 -11.31 -7.71
C ASP A 38 -23.75 -12.72 -7.11
N CYS A 39 -22.67 -13.50 -7.20
CA CYS A 39 -22.57 -14.81 -6.55
C CYS A 39 -22.70 -14.69 -5.02
N ILE A 40 -22.00 -13.73 -4.40
CA ILE A 40 -22.01 -13.53 -2.94
C ILE A 40 -23.42 -13.19 -2.43
N LEU A 41 -24.16 -12.39 -3.18
CA LEU A 41 -25.49 -11.91 -2.82
C LEU A 41 -26.60 -12.91 -3.15
N GLU A 42 -26.32 -13.95 -3.94
CA GLU A 42 -27.32 -14.89 -4.45
C GLU A 42 -28.21 -15.51 -3.37
N PRO A 43 -27.68 -16.02 -2.25
CA PRO A 43 -28.49 -16.58 -1.17
C PRO A 43 -29.37 -15.54 -0.46
N ASP A 44 -28.93 -14.27 -0.46
CA ASP A 44 -29.52 -13.19 0.33
C ASP A 44 -30.62 -12.43 -0.42
N ARG A 45 -30.73 -12.59 -1.76
CA ARG A 45 -31.64 -11.80 -2.61
C ARG A 45 -33.11 -11.80 -2.15
N PRO A 46 -33.75 -12.95 -1.81
CA PRO A 46 -35.15 -12.95 -1.40
C PRO A 46 -35.36 -12.10 -0.14
N THR A 47 -34.49 -12.27 0.85
CA THR A 47 -34.51 -11.54 2.12
C THR A 47 -34.31 -10.05 1.90
N VAL A 48 -33.31 -9.65 1.11
CA VAL A 48 -33.03 -8.24 0.82
C VAL A 48 -34.20 -7.57 0.09
N ARG A 49 -34.80 -8.26 -0.89
CA ARG A 49 -35.97 -7.75 -1.63
C ARG A 49 -37.18 -7.58 -0.71
N GLU A 50 -37.44 -8.55 0.17
CA GLU A 50 -38.51 -8.43 1.16
C GLU A 50 -38.28 -7.23 2.09
N LEU A 51 -37.06 -7.08 2.62
CA LEU A 51 -36.70 -5.94 3.49
C LEU A 51 -36.81 -4.61 2.76
N ALA A 52 -36.44 -4.54 1.48
CA ALA A 52 -36.54 -3.34 0.67
C ALA A 52 -37.99 -2.87 0.47
N THR A 53 -38.98 -3.76 0.56
CA THR A 53 -40.40 -3.36 0.56
C THR A 53 -40.88 -2.79 1.89
N LYS A 54 -40.19 -3.11 3.00
CA LYS A 54 -40.54 -2.69 4.37
C LYS A 54 -39.81 -1.42 4.82
N PHE A 55 -38.61 -1.18 4.28
CA PHE A 55 -37.73 -0.10 4.72
C PHE A 55 -37.29 0.77 3.55
N GLU A 56 -37.95 1.91 3.36
CA GLU A 56 -37.57 2.89 2.33
C GLU A 56 -36.30 3.67 2.67
N ASN A 57 -36.01 3.86 3.96
CA ASN A 57 -34.81 4.58 4.40
C ASN A 57 -33.55 3.71 4.17
N PRO A 58 -32.58 4.15 3.34
CA PRO A 58 -31.41 3.33 3.01
C PRO A 58 -30.53 2.96 4.20
N ASN A 59 -30.39 3.87 5.17
CA ASN A 59 -29.60 3.62 6.38
C ASN A 59 -30.29 2.57 7.26
N ARG A 60 -31.62 2.61 7.36
CA ARG A 60 -32.37 1.59 8.10
C ARG A 60 -32.31 0.24 7.39
N LEU A 61 -32.49 0.22 6.07
CA LEU A 61 -32.38 -0.99 5.26
C LEU A 61 -31.01 -1.66 5.44
N LYS A 62 -29.91 -0.88 5.40
CA LYS A 62 -28.55 -1.38 5.65
C LYS A 62 -28.42 -2.09 7.00
N VAL A 63 -28.97 -1.50 8.07
CA VAL A 63 -28.93 -2.10 9.42
C VAL A 63 -29.71 -3.42 9.47
N GLU A 64 -30.92 -3.45 8.89
CA GLU A 64 -31.77 -4.65 8.90
C GLU A 64 -31.21 -5.77 8.01
N VAL A 65 -30.64 -5.43 6.85
CA VAL A 65 -29.94 -6.39 6.00
C VAL A 65 -28.74 -6.97 6.73
N LYS A 66 -27.87 -6.13 7.32
CA LYS A 66 -26.73 -6.61 8.10
C LYS A 66 -27.14 -7.53 9.24
N LYS A 67 -28.27 -7.24 9.90
CA LYS A 67 -28.82 -8.09 10.97
C LYS A 67 -29.34 -9.43 10.45
N ALA A 68 -29.98 -9.44 9.27
CA ALA A 68 -30.60 -10.63 8.70
C ALA A 68 -29.61 -11.54 7.98
N THR A 69 -28.61 -10.98 7.29
CA THR A 69 -27.71 -11.72 6.40
C THR A 69 -26.24 -11.68 6.85
N GLY A 70 -25.90 -10.80 7.79
CA GLY A 70 -24.50 -10.53 8.18
C GLY A 70 -23.72 -9.69 7.14
N ARG A 71 -24.32 -9.35 6.00
CA ARG A 71 -23.63 -8.63 4.91
C ARG A 71 -23.50 -7.13 5.21
N THR A 72 -22.39 -6.56 4.76
CA THR A 72 -22.12 -5.11 4.83
C THR A 72 -22.62 -4.34 3.61
N PHE A 73 -22.91 -5.03 2.51
CA PHE A 73 -23.44 -4.49 1.27
C PHE A 73 -24.59 -5.36 0.74
N PHE A 74 -25.41 -4.82 -0.16
CA PHE A 74 -26.56 -5.54 -0.73
C PHE A 74 -26.99 -4.95 -2.08
N ASN A 75 -27.92 -5.64 -2.76
CA ASN A 75 -28.54 -5.18 -3.99
C ASN A 75 -30.07 -5.37 -3.93
N THR A 76 -30.81 -4.33 -4.31
CA THR A 76 -32.29 -4.30 -4.21
C THR A 76 -33.01 -4.56 -5.55
N SER A 77 -32.27 -4.75 -6.64
CA SER A 77 -32.85 -4.96 -7.97
C SER A 77 -33.59 -6.30 -8.05
N ASN A 78 -34.60 -6.33 -8.92
CA ASN A 78 -35.26 -7.56 -9.34
C ASN A 78 -34.41 -8.37 -10.34
N TYR A 79 -33.36 -7.77 -10.90
CA TYR A 79 -32.43 -8.41 -11.81
C TYR A 79 -31.24 -9.06 -11.10
N SER A 80 -30.61 -10.00 -11.81
CA SER A 80 -29.43 -10.80 -11.42
C SER A 80 -28.93 -11.54 -12.65
N PHE A 81 -27.73 -12.15 -12.60
CA PHE A 81 -27.26 -12.95 -13.75
C PHE A 81 -28.17 -14.16 -14.07
N ALA A 82 -28.98 -14.61 -13.11
CA ALA A 82 -29.94 -15.69 -13.33
C ALA A 82 -31.12 -15.30 -14.24
N ASN A 83 -31.51 -14.01 -14.31
CA ASN A 83 -32.68 -13.56 -15.07
C ASN A 83 -32.42 -12.40 -16.03
N LEU A 84 -31.22 -11.80 -16.04
CA LEU A 84 -30.86 -10.71 -16.98
C LEU A 84 -31.05 -11.10 -18.45
N LEU A 85 -30.83 -12.37 -18.80
CA LEU A 85 -30.93 -12.85 -20.18
C LEU A 85 -32.36 -13.23 -20.62
N ALA A 86 -33.34 -13.16 -19.71
CA ALA A 86 -34.74 -13.54 -19.96
C ALA A 86 -35.46 -12.54 -20.86
N ASP A 87 -35.13 -11.25 -20.74
CA ASP A 87 -35.57 -10.18 -21.64
C ASP A 87 -34.37 -9.69 -22.45
N ALA A 88 -34.33 -10.09 -23.72
CA ALA A 88 -33.20 -9.79 -24.60
C ALA A 88 -33.21 -8.33 -25.09
N ASP A 89 -34.39 -7.73 -25.24
CA ASP A 89 -34.55 -6.41 -25.86
C ASP A 89 -34.27 -5.28 -24.86
N GLY A 90 -34.47 -5.53 -23.55
CA GLY A 90 -34.17 -4.59 -22.46
C GLY A 90 -32.85 -4.83 -21.72
N LEU A 91 -31.92 -5.64 -22.24
CA LEU A 91 -30.76 -6.12 -21.48
C LEU A 91 -29.88 -5.00 -20.92
N ALA A 92 -29.61 -3.93 -21.68
CA ALA A 92 -28.77 -2.82 -21.22
C ALA A 92 -29.44 -2.07 -20.05
N ASP A 93 -30.74 -1.77 -20.17
CA ASP A 93 -31.52 -1.10 -19.14
C ASP A 93 -31.64 -1.96 -17.87
N ASN A 94 -31.88 -3.27 -18.04
CA ASN A 94 -31.98 -4.23 -16.93
C ASN A 94 -30.65 -4.36 -16.17
N LEU A 95 -29.53 -4.36 -16.89
CA LEU A 95 -28.20 -4.38 -16.29
C LEU A 95 -27.86 -3.05 -15.61
N ALA A 96 -28.30 -1.92 -16.17
CA ALA A 96 -28.13 -0.62 -15.56
C ALA A 96 -28.93 -0.51 -14.24
N ASP A 97 -30.19 -0.96 -14.20
CA ASP A 97 -30.96 -1.05 -12.94
C ASP A 97 -30.27 -1.96 -11.93
N TYR A 98 -29.75 -3.11 -12.38
CA TYR A 98 -29.01 -4.01 -11.49
C TYR A 98 -27.82 -3.29 -10.83
N ILE A 99 -27.06 -2.50 -11.58
CA ILE A 99 -25.93 -1.72 -11.05
C ILE A 99 -26.40 -0.59 -10.12
N ASP A 100 -27.49 0.10 -10.47
CA ASP A 100 -28.00 1.26 -9.70
C ASP A 100 -28.63 0.90 -8.36
N ARG A 101 -28.97 -0.37 -8.17
CA ARG A 101 -29.65 -0.87 -6.97
C ARG A 101 -28.72 -1.46 -5.93
N PHE A 102 -27.41 -1.39 -6.14
CA PHE A 102 -26.44 -1.68 -5.08
C PHE A 102 -26.53 -0.63 -3.95
N SER A 103 -26.23 -1.06 -2.73
CA SER A 103 -26.02 -0.16 -1.60
C SER A 103 -24.84 0.79 -1.86
N ALA A 104 -24.87 1.99 -1.26
CA ALA A 104 -23.84 3.03 -1.43
C ALA A 104 -22.39 2.59 -1.11
N ASP A 105 -22.21 1.47 -0.39
CA ASP A 105 -20.90 0.86 -0.15
C ASP A 105 -20.23 0.35 -1.44
N VAL A 106 -20.98 0.12 -2.52
CA VAL A 106 -20.51 -0.39 -3.81
C VAL A 106 -20.56 0.72 -4.87
N ASP A 107 -19.62 1.65 -4.79
CA ASP A 107 -19.40 2.74 -5.77
C ASP A 107 -18.44 2.34 -6.90
N VAL A 108 -17.86 1.13 -6.83
CA VAL A 108 -16.74 0.67 -7.65
C VAL A 108 -17.01 0.74 -9.16
N PHE A 109 -18.26 0.63 -9.60
CA PHE A 109 -18.63 0.65 -11.02
C PHE A 109 -18.54 2.04 -11.66
N GLU A 110 -18.64 3.11 -10.86
CA GLU A 110 -18.48 4.48 -11.34
C GLU A 110 -17.05 4.73 -11.82
N TYR A 111 -16.06 4.15 -11.13
CA TYR A 111 -14.64 4.27 -11.45
C TYR A 111 -14.19 3.46 -12.67
N PHE A 112 -15.11 2.69 -13.27
CA PHE A 112 -14.93 2.01 -14.55
C PHE A 112 -15.73 2.66 -15.69
N ASP A 113 -16.48 3.73 -15.44
CA ASP A 113 -17.47 4.26 -16.39
C ASP A 113 -18.42 3.16 -16.90
N PHE A 114 -18.80 2.20 -16.04
CA PHE A 114 -19.29 0.90 -16.51
C PHE A 114 -20.59 0.98 -17.34
N LYS A 115 -21.49 1.92 -17.02
CA LYS A 115 -22.71 2.15 -17.81
C LYS A 115 -22.43 2.57 -19.24
N LYS A 116 -21.37 3.37 -19.46
CA LYS A 116 -20.95 3.78 -20.80
C LYS A 116 -20.43 2.58 -21.59
N GLU A 117 -19.69 1.69 -20.93
CA GLU A 117 -19.21 0.45 -21.54
C GLU A 117 -20.37 -0.50 -21.89
N ILE A 118 -21.42 -0.57 -21.05
CA ILE A 118 -22.64 -1.34 -21.35
C ILE A 118 -23.30 -0.86 -22.64
N LEU A 119 -23.50 0.46 -22.79
CA LEU A 119 -24.05 1.06 -24.02
C LEU A 119 -23.16 0.81 -25.24
N ALA A 120 -21.84 0.88 -25.07
CA ALA A 120 -20.90 0.59 -26.14
C ALA A 120 -20.95 -0.88 -26.58
N LEU A 121 -21.07 -1.82 -25.63
CA LEU A 121 -21.25 -3.25 -25.90
C LEU A 121 -22.58 -3.55 -26.58
N GLU A 122 -23.66 -2.88 -26.18
CA GLU A 122 -24.97 -3.03 -26.81
C GLU A 122 -24.93 -2.58 -28.27
N LYS A 123 -24.38 -1.37 -28.52
CA LYS A 123 -24.20 -0.85 -29.88
C LYS A 123 -23.32 -1.75 -30.76
N ALA A 124 -22.35 -2.44 -30.16
CA ALA A 124 -21.50 -3.41 -30.84
C ALA A 124 -22.15 -4.79 -31.02
N GLY A 125 -23.33 -5.04 -30.47
CA GLY A 125 -23.99 -6.35 -30.50
C GLY A 125 -23.30 -7.43 -29.64
N LEU A 126 -22.46 -7.02 -28.68
CA LEU A 126 -21.63 -7.91 -27.86
C LEU A 126 -22.17 -8.11 -26.44
N LEU A 127 -23.03 -7.21 -25.95
CA LEU A 127 -23.49 -7.21 -24.56
C LEU A 127 -24.06 -8.57 -24.11
N ARG A 128 -24.94 -9.16 -24.94
CA ARG A 128 -25.59 -10.44 -24.63
C ARG A 128 -24.59 -11.59 -24.47
N GLU A 129 -23.61 -11.71 -25.36
CA GLU A 129 -22.63 -12.80 -25.32
C GLU A 129 -21.66 -12.64 -24.14
N ILE A 130 -21.29 -11.39 -23.78
CA ILE A 130 -20.48 -11.12 -22.60
C ILE A 130 -21.24 -11.49 -21.32
N VAL A 131 -22.49 -11.01 -21.15
CA VAL A 131 -23.32 -11.35 -19.98
C VAL A 131 -23.52 -12.86 -19.85
N LYS A 132 -23.78 -13.55 -20.97
CA LYS A 132 -23.93 -15.01 -21.04
C LYS A 132 -22.65 -15.77 -20.74
N SER A 133 -21.49 -15.21 -21.05
CA SER A 133 -20.20 -15.82 -20.71
C SER A 133 -19.94 -15.72 -19.21
N PHE A 134 -20.17 -14.54 -18.61
CA PHE A 134 -20.01 -14.33 -17.18
C PHE A 134 -21.07 -15.07 -16.33
N SER A 135 -22.30 -15.25 -16.82
CA SER A 135 -23.35 -15.97 -16.08
C SER A 135 -23.04 -17.45 -15.84
N LYS A 136 -22.16 -18.04 -16.65
CA LYS A 136 -21.74 -19.45 -16.53
C LYS A 136 -20.62 -19.67 -15.53
N VAL A 137 -20.03 -18.60 -15.00
CA VAL A 137 -18.87 -18.68 -14.11
C VAL A 137 -19.36 -18.55 -12.68
N ASP A 138 -19.02 -19.53 -11.85
CA ASP A 138 -19.22 -19.39 -10.41
C ASP A 138 -17.98 -18.75 -9.80
N LEU A 139 -18.14 -17.51 -9.31
CA LEU A 139 -17.10 -16.74 -8.64
C LEU A 139 -17.39 -16.60 -7.14
N HIS A 140 -18.27 -17.44 -6.57
CA HIS A 140 -18.53 -17.45 -5.13
C HIS A 140 -17.23 -17.77 -4.37
N PRO A 141 -16.97 -17.16 -3.19
CA PRO A 141 -15.80 -17.47 -2.36
C PRO A 141 -15.63 -18.95 -2.00
N ASP A 142 -16.71 -19.73 -1.98
CA ASP A 142 -16.68 -21.18 -1.70
C ASP A 142 -16.13 -22.01 -2.89
N VAL A 143 -16.20 -21.47 -4.11
CA VAL A 143 -15.70 -22.12 -5.34
C VAL A 143 -14.37 -21.52 -5.76
N VAL A 144 -14.25 -20.20 -5.67
CA VAL A 144 -13.05 -19.44 -6.00
C VAL A 144 -12.60 -18.67 -4.78
N SER A 145 -11.51 -19.14 -4.18
CA SER A 145 -10.90 -18.50 -3.02
C SER A 145 -10.54 -17.04 -3.28
N ASN A 146 -10.45 -16.24 -2.22
CA ASN A 146 -10.01 -14.85 -2.35
C ASN A 146 -8.58 -14.74 -2.92
N SER A 147 -7.70 -15.70 -2.61
CA SER A 147 -6.35 -15.75 -3.19
C SER A 147 -6.40 -15.97 -4.70
N ASP A 148 -7.20 -16.94 -5.17
CA ASP A 148 -7.34 -17.24 -6.59
C ASP A 148 -7.94 -16.08 -7.39
N MET A 149 -8.84 -15.30 -6.77
CA MET A 149 -9.33 -14.06 -7.36
C MET A 149 -8.26 -12.98 -7.44
N GLY A 150 -7.45 -12.79 -6.39
CA GLY A 150 -6.31 -11.90 -6.43
C GLY A 150 -5.36 -12.27 -7.57
N ASP A 151 -5.04 -13.56 -7.70
CA ASP A 151 -4.26 -14.11 -8.82
C ASP A 151 -4.90 -13.84 -10.20
N ALA A 152 -6.23 -13.92 -10.29
CA ALA A 152 -6.95 -13.65 -11.53
C ALA A 152 -6.93 -12.16 -11.91
N PHE A 153 -7.20 -11.25 -10.96
CA PHE A 153 -7.10 -9.80 -11.20
C PHE A 153 -5.68 -9.39 -11.61
N GLU A 154 -4.67 -9.87 -10.89
CA GLU A 154 -3.26 -9.63 -11.23
C GLU A 154 -2.92 -10.13 -12.64
N TYR A 155 -3.42 -11.30 -13.02
CA TYR A 155 -3.23 -11.83 -14.38
C TYR A 155 -3.86 -10.93 -15.44
N ILE A 156 -5.11 -10.50 -15.24
CA ILE A 156 -5.85 -9.66 -16.19
C ILE A 156 -5.17 -8.30 -16.35
N ILE A 157 -4.76 -7.68 -15.25
CA ILE A 157 -4.07 -6.38 -15.24
C ILE A 157 -2.70 -6.51 -15.93
N ARG A 158 -1.96 -7.59 -15.65
CA ARG A 158 -0.67 -7.83 -16.34
C ARG A 158 -0.87 -7.94 -17.85
N LYS A 159 -1.84 -8.73 -18.31
CA LYS A 159 -2.14 -8.88 -19.73
C LYS A 159 -2.56 -7.56 -20.38
N PHE A 160 -3.30 -6.74 -19.64
CA PHE A 160 -3.70 -5.41 -20.06
C PHE A 160 -2.49 -4.48 -20.24
N ASN A 161 -1.59 -4.41 -19.25
CA ASN A 161 -0.39 -3.58 -19.32
C ASN A 161 0.58 -4.04 -20.42
N GLU A 162 0.74 -5.36 -20.60
CA GLU A 162 1.50 -5.95 -21.71
C GLU A 162 0.92 -5.51 -23.07
N ALA A 163 -0.41 -5.50 -23.21
CA ALA A 163 -1.09 -5.10 -24.44
C ALA A 163 -1.04 -3.59 -24.72
N ALA A 164 -0.91 -2.76 -23.68
CA ALA A 164 -0.85 -1.30 -23.78
C ALA A 164 0.57 -0.78 -24.12
N ASN A 165 1.61 -1.63 -24.09
CA ASN A 165 3.02 -1.21 -24.12
C ASN A 165 3.34 -0.13 -23.06
N GLU A 166 2.53 -0.06 -22.00
CA GLU A 166 2.70 0.93 -20.96
C GLU A 166 3.86 0.50 -20.05
N THR A 167 4.90 1.33 -20.02
CA THR A 167 5.97 1.29 -19.01
C THR A 167 5.52 1.94 -17.70
N SER A 168 4.23 1.84 -17.36
CA SER A 168 3.64 2.58 -16.24
C SER A 168 4.38 2.24 -14.95
N GLY A 169 4.89 3.30 -14.31
CA GLY A 169 5.67 3.26 -13.06
C GLY A 169 4.88 2.85 -11.83
N ASP A 170 3.60 2.50 -12.01
CA ASP A 170 2.76 1.78 -11.07
C ASP A 170 3.17 0.30 -11.10
N HIS A 171 4.40 0.06 -10.64
CA HIS A 171 5.04 -1.23 -10.65
C HIS A 171 4.27 -2.18 -9.73
N TYR A 172 3.67 -3.23 -10.30
CA TYR A 172 3.15 -4.34 -9.52
C TYR A 172 4.24 -4.88 -8.59
N THR A 173 3.97 -4.88 -7.29
CA THR A 173 4.89 -5.41 -6.27
C THR A 173 4.93 -6.93 -6.39
N PRO A 174 6.08 -7.56 -6.72
CA PRO A 174 6.16 -9.01 -6.80
C PRO A 174 5.75 -9.65 -5.48
N ARG A 175 4.93 -10.72 -5.52
CA ARG A 175 4.42 -11.39 -4.30
C ARG A 175 5.52 -11.77 -3.31
N ASP A 176 6.69 -12.18 -3.79
CA ASP A 176 7.80 -12.54 -2.90
C ASP A 176 8.36 -11.31 -2.15
N ALA A 177 8.34 -10.12 -2.75
CA ALA A 177 8.73 -8.88 -2.09
C ALA A 177 7.70 -8.48 -1.04
N ILE A 178 6.41 -8.64 -1.35
CA ILE A 178 5.31 -8.40 -0.40
C ILE A 178 5.43 -9.37 0.79
N ARG A 179 5.65 -10.67 0.55
CA ARG A 179 5.83 -11.67 1.61
C ARG A 179 6.99 -11.32 2.53
N LEU A 180 8.14 -10.98 1.96
CA LEU A 180 9.29 -10.53 2.76
C LEU A 180 8.96 -9.28 3.58
N LEU A 181 8.28 -8.30 2.99
CA LEU A 181 7.86 -7.10 3.69
C LEU A 181 6.94 -7.42 4.88
N VAL A 182 5.96 -8.28 4.66
CA VAL A 182 5.01 -8.75 5.68
C VAL A 182 5.73 -9.52 6.80
N ASP A 183 6.63 -10.45 6.45
CA ASP A 183 7.44 -11.20 7.42
C ASP A 183 8.25 -10.25 8.32
N LEU A 184 8.86 -9.20 7.73
CA LEU A 184 9.65 -8.21 8.47
C LEU A 184 8.78 -7.27 9.33
N LEU A 185 7.58 -6.96 8.85
CA LEU A 185 6.60 -6.13 9.54
C LEU A 185 6.06 -6.82 10.79
N PHE A 186 5.85 -8.14 10.73
CA PHE A 186 5.36 -8.97 11.84
C PHE A 186 6.46 -9.74 12.59
N ALA A 187 7.74 -9.41 12.38
CA ALA A 187 8.86 -10.16 12.95
C ALA A 187 8.97 -10.10 14.48
N GLU A 188 8.46 -9.05 15.12
CA GLU A 188 8.59 -8.88 16.58
C GLU A 188 7.54 -9.70 17.34
N LYS A 189 8.01 -10.49 18.30
CA LYS A 189 7.20 -11.48 19.04
C LYS A 189 6.26 -10.88 20.08
N ASP A 190 6.51 -9.65 20.52
CA ASP A 190 5.69 -8.97 21.55
C ASP A 190 4.42 -8.36 20.96
N VAL A 191 4.18 -8.56 19.67
CA VAL A 191 2.87 -8.25 19.11
C VAL A 191 1.97 -9.43 19.40
N ASP A 192 1.08 -9.26 20.37
CA ASP A 192 -0.05 -10.15 20.67
C ASP A 192 -1.04 -10.22 19.49
N LEU A 193 -0.57 -10.70 18.35
CA LEU A 193 -1.39 -11.13 17.21
C LEU A 193 -1.98 -12.51 17.46
N THR A 194 -1.61 -13.16 18.57
CA THR A 194 -2.05 -14.50 18.97
C THR A 194 -3.14 -14.49 20.04
N GLU A 195 -3.38 -13.35 20.70
CA GLU A 195 -4.41 -13.23 21.72
C GLU A 195 -5.78 -12.94 21.09
N GLY A 196 -6.77 -13.76 21.43
CA GLY A 196 -8.15 -13.58 20.97
C GLY A 196 -8.72 -12.23 21.44
N GLY A 197 -9.28 -11.47 20.50
CA GLY A 197 -9.95 -10.19 20.78
C GLY A 197 -9.09 -8.94 20.55
N ILE A 198 -7.80 -9.08 20.25
CA ILE A 198 -6.96 -7.94 19.85
C ILE A 198 -7.24 -7.60 18.38
N ILE A 199 -7.69 -6.36 18.16
CA ILE A 199 -7.89 -5.80 16.82
C ILE A 199 -6.70 -4.89 16.53
N ARG A 200 -5.90 -5.24 15.52
CA ARG A 200 -4.84 -4.38 14.99
C ARG A 200 -5.29 -3.72 13.71
N SER A 201 -4.61 -2.64 13.33
CA SER A 201 -4.90 -1.89 12.11
C SER A 201 -3.68 -1.85 11.19
N LEU A 202 -3.91 -2.08 9.89
CA LEU A 202 -2.89 -2.04 8.84
C LEU A 202 -3.31 -1.03 7.78
N TYR A 203 -2.41 -0.11 7.43
CA TYR A 203 -2.65 0.94 6.44
C TYR A 203 -1.66 0.92 5.27
N ASP A 204 -2.20 1.05 4.05
CA ASP A 204 -1.44 1.28 2.83
C ASP A 204 -1.90 2.57 2.12
N PRO A 205 -1.07 3.63 2.06
CA PRO A 205 -1.42 4.91 1.42
C PRO A 205 -1.36 4.87 -0.11
N THR A 206 -0.88 3.78 -0.69
CA THR A 206 -0.79 3.53 -2.14
C THR A 206 -1.22 2.10 -2.41
N ALA A 207 -2.45 1.79 -2.01
CA ALA A 207 -2.96 0.43 -1.91
C ALA A 207 -2.94 -0.34 -3.24
N GLY A 208 -2.92 0.36 -4.38
CA GLY A 208 -3.04 -0.25 -5.70
C GLY A 208 -4.30 -1.08 -5.76
N THR A 209 -4.15 -2.36 -6.13
CA THR A 209 -5.25 -3.32 -6.19
C THR A 209 -5.54 -4.02 -4.86
N GLY A 210 -4.88 -3.61 -3.76
CA GLY A 210 -5.05 -4.18 -2.42
C GLY A 210 -4.22 -5.43 -2.14
N GLY A 211 -3.35 -5.87 -3.07
CA GLY A 211 -2.58 -7.12 -2.93
C GLY A 211 -1.71 -7.19 -1.68
N MET A 212 -1.12 -6.06 -1.24
CA MET A 212 -0.32 -6.01 -0.01
C MET A 212 -1.17 -6.19 1.25
N LEU A 213 -2.31 -5.50 1.34
CA LEU A 213 -3.26 -5.62 2.44
C LEU A 213 -3.78 -7.06 2.56
N SER A 214 -4.17 -7.64 1.43
CA SER A 214 -4.70 -9.00 1.34
C SER A 214 -3.69 -10.06 1.77
N LEU A 215 -2.44 -9.94 1.32
CA LEU A 215 -1.39 -10.91 1.68
C LEU A 215 -0.95 -10.76 3.14
N ALA A 216 -0.98 -9.54 3.70
CA ALA A 216 -0.71 -9.33 5.11
C ALA A 216 -1.77 -9.98 6.01
N GLU A 217 -3.05 -9.85 5.64
CA GLU A 217 -4.14 -10.56 6.33
C GLU A 217 -4.02 -12.08 6.21
N GLU A 218 -3.77 -12.62 5.01
CA GLU A 218 -3.58 -14.06 4.81
C GLU A 218 -2.44 -14.60 5.69
N HIS A 219 -1.31 -13.90 5.70
CA HIS A 219 -0.16 -14.27 6.54
C HIS A 219 -0.52 -14.29 8.03
N LEU A 220 -1.25 -13.26 8.48
CA LEU A 220 -1.69 -13.16 9.86
C LEU A 220 -2.64 -14.31 10.24
N LEU A 221 -3.66 -14.57 9.42
CA LEU A 221 -4.67 -15.61 9.67
C LEU A 221 -4.09 -17.02 9.59
N ALA A 222 -3.03 -17.23 8.79
CA ALA A 222 -2.31 -18.50 8.76
C ALA A 222 -1.56 -18.78 10.08
N GLY A 223 -1.11 -17.73 10.78
CA GLY A 223 -0.48 -17.85 12.11
C GLY A 223 -1.48 -17.85 13.27
N ASN A 224 -2.56 -17.08 13.16
CA ASN A 224 -3.67 -17.03 14.12
C ASN A 224 -5.03 -16.82 13.41
N PRO A 225 -5.84 -17.87 13.26
CA PRO A 225 -7.16 -17.78 12.64
C PRO A 225 -8.17 -16.86 13.35
N ASP A 226 -7.96 -16.60 14.65
CA ASP A 226 -8.84 -15.74 15.46
C ASP A 226 -8.41 -14.26 15.44
N ALA A 227 -7.30 -13.94 14.77
CA ALA A 227 -6.80 -12.57 14.66
C ALA A 227 -7.76 -11.69 13.86
N LYS A 228 -7.84 -10.41 14.24
CA LYS A 228 -8.63 -9.41 13.52
C LYS A 228 -7.74 -8.25 13.10
N LEU A 229 -7.69 -8.01 11.79
CA LEU A 229 -6.93 -6.93 11.20
C LEU A 229 -7.88 -5.96 10.48
N GLY A 230 -7.97 -4.72 10.97
CA GLY A 230 -8.62 -3.64 10.25
C GLY A 230 -7.73 -3.19 9.11
N LEU A 231 -8.12 -3.50 7.88
CA LEU A 231 -7.40 -3.11 6.67
C LEU A 231 -7.85 -1.72 6.20
N TYR A 232 -6.87 -0.85 5.96
CA TYR A 232 -7.05 0.53 5.51
C TYR A 232 -6.21 0.80 4.26
N GLY A 233 -6.78 1.52 3.30
CA GLY A 233 -6.13 1.72 2.02
C GLY A 233 -6.51 3.06 1.40
N GLN A 234 -5.57 3.69 0.71
CA GLN A 234 -5.85 4.82 -0.17
C GLN A 234 -5.24 4.59 -1.54
N GLU A 235 -5.99 4.91 -2.59
CA GLU A 235 -5.53 4.76 -3.97
C GLU A 235 -6.06 5.90 -4.85
N TYR A 236 -5.21 6.46 -5.70
CA TYR A 236 -5.56 7.59 -6.58
C TYR A 236 -5.99 7.14 -7.98
N ASN A 237 -5.57 5.94 -8.41
CA ASN A 237 -5.97 5.35 -9.68
C ASN A 237 -7.40 4.77 -9.56
N PRO A 238 -8.38 5.25 -10.36
CA PRO A 238 -9.78 4.84 -10.27
C PRO A 238 -10.00 3.32 -10.33
N GLN A 239 -9.37 2.67 -11.30
CA GLN A 239 -9.56 1.23 -11.54
C GLN A 239 -8.91 0.40 -10.43
N SER A 240 -7.72 0.79 -9.98
CA SER A 240 -7.03 0.12 -8.88
C SER A 240 -7.81 0.23 -7.57
N TYR A 241 -8.32 1.43 -7.26
CA TYR A 241 -9.22 1.67 -6.14
C TYR A 241 -10.45 0.73 -6.19
N ALA A 242 -11.12 0.66 -7.34
CA ALA A 242 -12.32 -0.15 -7.51
C ALA A 242 -12.04 -1.65 -7.31
N ILE A 243 -10.88 -2.14 -7.77
CA ILE A 243 -10.43 -3.52 -7.54
C ILE A 243 -10.14 -3.74 -6.04
N CYS A 244 -9.36 -2.86 -5.42
CA CYS A 244 -9.01 -2.95 -3.99
C CYS A 244 -10.27 -2.98 -3.10
N LYS A 245 -11.19 -2.03 -3.32
CA LYS A 245 -12.43 -1.93 -2.56
C LYS A 245 -13.34 -3.13 -2.78
N SER A 246 -13.47 -3.62 -4.01
CA SER A 246 -14.31 -4.79 -4.30
C SER A 246 -13.75 -6.09 -3.70
N ASP A 247 -12.42 -6.28 -3.69
CA ASP A 247 -11.78 -7.44 -3.05
C ASP A 247 -12.03 -7.44 -1.53
N LEU A 248 -11.87 -6.29 -0.87
CA LEU A 248 -12.12 -6.15 0.56
C LEU A 248 -13.60 -6.27 0.93
N LEU A 249 -14.50 -5.72 0.12
CA LEU A 249 -15.95 -5.96 0.23
C LEU A 249 -16.28 -7.44 0.15
N ALA A 250 -15.70 -8.17 -0.81
CA ALA A 250 -15.93 -9.61 -0.99
C ALA A 250 -15.43 -10.44 0.21
N LYS A 251 -14.42 -9.95 0.93
CA LYS A 251 -13.89 -10.50 2.19
C LYS A 251 -14.71 -10.11 3.43
N GLY A 252 -15.69 -9.23 3.30
CA GLY A 252 -16.51 -8.76 4.41
C GLY A 252 -15.89 -7.63 5.23
N HIS A 253 -14.82 -6.99 4.74
CA HIS A 253 -14.25 -5.80 5.36
C HIS A 253 -15.14 -4.57 5.20
N ASP A 254 -14.90 -3.56 6.01
CA ASP A 254 -15.59 -2.28 5.92
C ASP A 254 -15.11 -1.49 4.68
N ALA A 255 -16.02 -1.28 3.74
CA ALA A 255 -15.75 -0.56 2.49
C ALA A 255 -15.28 0.88 2.72
N THR A 256 -15.64 1.48 3.85
CA THR A 256 -15.25 2.86 4.21
C THR A 256 -13.79 2.97 4.61
N ASN A 257 -13.11 1.85 4.82
CA ASN A 257 -11.67 1.81 5.10
C ASN A 257 -10.82 1.94 3.82
N ILE A 258 -11.43 1.99 2.63
CA ILE A 258 -10.74 2.20 1.36
C ILE A 258 -11.19 3.51 0.76
N ALA A 259 -10.23 4.42 0.56
CA ALA A 259 -10.48 5.76 0.08
C ALA A 259 -9.88 5.99 -1.31
N PHE A 260 -10.65 6.68 -2.15
CA PHE A 260 -10.17 7.17 -3.43
C PHE A 260 -9.54 8.55 -3.25
N GLY A 261 -8.34 8.77 -3.79
CA GLY A 261 -7.71 10.10 -3.84
C GLY A 261 -6.19 10.06 -3.72
N ASN A 262 -5.55 11.22 -3.93
CA ASN A 262 -4.09 11.34 -3.85
C ASN A 262 -3.64 11.55 -2.40
N THR A 263 -2.90 10.60 -1.83
CA THR A 263 -2.47 10.61 -0.42
C THR A 263 -1.62 11.84 -0.03
N LEU A 264 -0.88 12.43 -0.98
CA LEU A 264 -0.01 13.57 -0.70
C LEU A 264 -0.81 14.87 -0.58
N THR A 265 -1.87 15.04 -1.38
CA THR A 265 -2.69 16.26 -1.37
C THR A 265 -3.95 16.15 -0.54
N ASP A 266 -4.49 14.94 -0.37
CA ASP A 266 -5.73 14.68 0.35
C ASP A 266 -5.56 13.43 1.22
N ASP A 267 -5.25 13.65 2.50
CA ASP A 267 -5.11 12.58 3.48
C ASP A 267 -6.50 12.07 3.90
N ALA A 268 -6.96 10.99 3.26
CA ALA A 268 -8.29 10.44 3.53
C ALA A 268 -8.47 9.94 4.97
N PHE A 269 -7.37 9.63 5.67
CA PHE A 269 -7.37 9.16 7.06
C PHE A 269 -6.72 10.17 8.00
N LYS A 270 -6.92 11.46 7.75
CA LYS A 270 -6.35 12.54 8.58
C LYS A 270 -6.67 12.35 10.06
N GLY A 271 -5.63 12.49 10.90
CA GLY A 271 -5.74 12.33 12.36
C GLY A 271 -5.81 10.87 12.83
N ARG A 272 -5.86 9.90 11.91
CA ARG A 272 -5.79 8.48 12.26
C ARG A 272 -4.35 7.99 12.25
N GLN A 273 -4.05 7.12 13.21
CA GLN A 273 -2.80 6.38 13.31
C GLN A 273 -3.08 4.88 13.27
N PHE A 274 -2.06 4.09 12.95
CA PHE A 274 -2.16 2.66 12.72
C PHE A 274 -1.04 1.88 13.43
N ASP A 275 -1.36 0.65 13.83
CA ASP A 275 -0.38 -0.28 14.42
C ASP A 275 0.67 -0.66 13.37
N TYR A 276 0.21 -0.88 12.14
CA TYR A 276 1.05 -1.22 11.01
C TYR A 276 0.78 -0.31 9.83
N CYS A 277 1.85 0.04 9.13
CA CYS A 277 1.72 0.59 7.80
C CYS A 277 2.62 -0.16 6.82
N MET A 278 2.17 -0.36 5.60
CA MET A 278 3.01 -0.90 4.54
C MET A 278 2.73 -0.22 3.21
N SER A 279 3.74 -0.11 2.34
CA SER A 279 3.56 0.60 1.06
C SER A 279 4.65 0.26 0.05
N ASN A 280 4.29 0.32 -1.23
CA ASN A 280 5.21 0.37 -2.36
C ASN A 280 4.81 1.56 -3.25
N PRO A 281 5.17 2.79 -2.87
CA PRO A 281 4.76 3.98 -3.61
C PRO A 281 5.46 4.05 -4.97
N PRO A 282 4.91 4.85 -5.91
CA PRO A 282 5.50 5.01 -7.24
C PRO A 282 6.92 5.58 -7.14
N TYR A 283 7.86 4.98 -7.88
CA TYR A 283 9.29 5.24 -7.69
C TYR A 283 9.75 6.58 -8.25
N GLY A 284 10.15 7.48 -7.35
CA GLY A 284 10.86 8.71 -7.71
C GLY A 284 10.06 9.62 -8.64
N VAL A 285 8.72 9.56 -8.53
CA VAL A 285 7.85 10.35 -9.39
C VAL A 285 7.96 11.84 -9.10
N ASP A 286 7.85 12.63 -10.17
CA ASP A 286 7.72 14.08 -10.08
C ASP A 286 6.42 14.44 -9.38
N TRP A 287 6.48 15.34 -8.40
CA TRP A 287 5.34 15.82 -7.63
C TRP A 287 5.09 17.32 -7.84
N LYS A 288 5.57 17.91 -8.96
CA LYS A 288 5.38 19.35 -9.25
C LYS A 288 3.91 19.75 -9.24
N GLN A 289 3.02 18.89 -9.75
CA GLN A 289 1.58 19.14 -9.78
C GLN A 289 0.98 19.26 -8.37
N TYR A 290 1.55 18.53 -7.40
CA TYR A 290 1.09 18.49 -6.01
C TYR A 290 1.86 19.47 -5.11
N ALA A 291 2.89 20.12 -5.64
CA ALA A 291 3.87 20.84 -4.83
C ALA A 291 3.29 22.02 -4.08
N LYS A 292 2.26 22.67 -4.63
CA LYS A 292 1.57 23.77 -3.96
C LYS A 292 0.92 23.28 -2.67
N ALA A 293 0.06 22.26 -2.75
CA ALA A 293 -0.65 21.70 -1.61
C ALA A 293 0.30 21.16 -0.53
N VAL A 294 1.32 20.40 -0.94
CA VAL A 294 2.32 19.84 -0.01
C VAL A 294 3.11 20.93 0.73
N LYS A 295 3.48 22.02 0.03
CA LYS A 295 4.17 23.16 0.65
C LYS A 295 3.25 23.93 1.59
N GLU A 296 2.01 24.18 1.17
CA GLU A 296 1.01 24.85 2.01
C GLU A 296 0.74 24.07 3.30
N GLU A 297 0.62 22.74 3.22
CA GLU A 297 0.49 21.90 4.41
C GLU A 297 1.73 21.99 5.30
N ARG A 298 2.94 21.83 4.73
CA ARG A 298 4.19 21.94 5.51
C ARG A 298 4.25 23.27 6.27
N ASP A 299 3.95 24.37 5.60
CA ASP A 299 4.12 25.70 6.15
C ASP A 299 3.03 26.05 7.18
N SER A 300 1.85 25.41 7.11
CA SER A 300 0.71 25.67 7.99
C SER A 300 0.54 24.68 9.16
N ALA A 301 0.97 23.43 9.00
CA ALA A 301 0.77 22.38 10.00
C ALA A 301 1.74 22.48 11.21
N GLY A 302 2.72 23.38 11.15
CA GLY A 302 3.70 23.58 12.21
C GLY A 302 4.66 22.38 12.38
N PRO A 303 5.33 22.24 13.54
CA PRO A 303 6.39 21.25 13.74
C PRO A 303 5.91 19.80 13.77
N TYR A 304 4.59 19.57 13.88
CA TYR A 304 3.98 18.24 13.95
C TYR A 304 3.35 17.80 12.63
N GLY A 305 3.44 18.61 11.57
CA GLY A 305 2.90 18.26 10.26
C GLY A 305 3.66 17.12 9.57
N ARG A 306 2.99 16.37 8.70
CA ARG A 306 3.56 15.24 7.94
C ARG A 306 4.90 15.58 7.28
N PHE A 307 4.99 16.78 6.70
CA PHE A 307 6.14 17.23 5.92
C PHE A 307 7.06 18.22 6.65
N ALA A 308 6.90 18.38 7.96
CA ALA A 308 7.72 19.29 8.77
C ALA A 308 9.23 19.00 8.67
N PRO A 309 9.71 17.74 8.63
CA PRO A 309 11.15 17.45 8.57
C PRO A 309 11.86 17.97 7.31
N GLY A 310 11.13 18.19 6.22
CA GLY A 310 11.67 18.73 4.97
C GLY A 310 10.89 18.28 3.75
N LEU A 311 11.23 18.87 2.60
CA LEU A 311 10.70 18.49 1.29
C LEU A 311 11.84 18.04 0.38
N PRO A 312 11.72 16.92 -0.35
CA PRO A 312 12.68 16.52 -1.35
C PRO A 312 12.64 17.46 -2.57
N ALA A 313 13.46 17.18 -3.59
CA ALA A 313 13.32 17.87 -4.88
C ALA A 313 11.97 17.51 -5.52
N THR A 314 11.36 18.42 -6.28
CA THR A 314 10.07 18.16 -6.94
C THR A 314 10.11 17.03 -7.97
N SER A 315 11.30 16.68 -8.44
CA SER A 315 11.55 15.55 -9.35
C SER A 315 11.58 14.19 -8.65
N ASP A 316 11.49 14.13 -7.32
CA ASP A 316 11.56 12.87 -6.55
C ASP A 316 10.69 12.97 -5.29
N GLY A 317 9.53 12.31 -5.33
CA GLY A 317 8.56 12.29 -4.23
C GLY A 317 8.73 11.18 -3.20
N GLN A 318 9.73 10.27 -3.32
CA GLN A 318 9.85 9.05 -2.48
C GLN A 318 9.75 9.36 -0.98
N MET A 319 10.51 10.35 -0.51
CA MET A 319 10.55 10.69 0.90
C MET A 319 9.26 11.31 1.44
N LEU A 320 8.36 11.82 0.58
CA LEU A 320 7.06 12.32 1.03
C LEU A 320 6.17 11.18 1.52
N PHE A 321 6.18 10.03 0.84
CA PHE A 321 5.47 8.83 1.29
C PHE A 321 6.07 8.26 2.57
N LEU A 322 7.40 8.23 2.68
CA LEU A 322 8.09 7.82 3.90
C LEU A 322 7.68 8.68 5.11
N LEU A 323 7.64 10.00 4.94
CA LEU A 323 7.19 10.93 5.97
C LEU A 323 5.70 10.77 6.31
N HIS A 324 4.84 10.59 5.30
CA HIS A 324 3.42 10.30 5.51
C HIS A 324 3.24 9.06 6.37
N LEU A 325 3.91 7.95 6.03
CA LEU A 325 3.84 6.72 6.82
C LEU A 325 4.38 6.90 8.25
N ALA A 326 5.50 7.61 8.42
CA ALA A 326 6.04 7.90 9.75
C ALA A 326 5.04 8.68 10.61
N HIS A 327 4.32 9.64 10.04
CA HIS A 327 3.26 10.38 10.73
C HIS A 327 2.02 9.52 11.05
N LYS A 328 1.81 8.42 10.32
CA LYS A 328 0.69 7.49 10.53
C LYS A 328 0.97 6.42 11.59
N MET A 329 2.18 6.34 12.11
CA MET A 329 2.53 5.40 13.18
C MET A 329 1.76 5.74 14.45
N ARG A 330 1.15 4.72 15.06
CA ARG A 330 0.57 4.82 16.41
C ARG A 330 1.62 5.29 17.41
N ALA A 331 1.23 6.20 18.30
CA ALA A 331 2.15 6.82 19.25
C ALA A 331 2.82 5.77 20.17
N PRO A 332 4.10 5.94 20.54
CA PRO A 332 4.80 5.00 21.44
C PRO A 332 4.09 4.76 22.77
N GLU A 333 3.53 5.82 23.36
CA GLU A 333 2.74 5.75 24.61
C GLU A 333 1.48 4.90 24.49
N ASP A 334 0.95 4.74 23.29
CA ASP A 334 -0.22 3.92 22.99
C ASP A 334 0.16 2.51 22.53
N GLY A 335 1.44 2.12 22.56
CA GLY A 335 1.92 0.80 22.13
C GLY A 335 2.66 0.78 20.80
N GLY A 336 2.91 1.94 20.20
CA GLY A 336 3.77 2.09 19.02
C GLY A 336 3.17 1.61 17.71
N GLY A 337 3.88 1.93 16.62
CA GLY A 337 3.56 1.52 15.28
C GLY A 337 4.81 1.09 14.51
N ARG A 338 4.62 0.27 13.49
CA ARG A 338 5.70 -0.23 12.64
C ARG A 338 5.38 -0.03 11.17
N VAL A 339 6.37 0.39 10.38
CA VAL A 339 6.21 0.69 8.96
C VAL A 339 7.15 -0.17 8.14
N GLY A 340 6.63 -0.76 7.06
CA GLY A 340 7.44 -1.36 6.01
C GLY A 340 7.21 -0.66 4.67
N ILE A 341 8.23 -0.04 4.08
CA ILE A 341 8.08 0.65 2.79
C ILE A 341 9.16 0.23 1.79
N VAL A 342 8.73 -0.10 0.56
CA VAL A 342 9.64 -0.39 -0.55
C VAL A 342 9.98 0.90 -1.28
N MET A 343 11.27 1.19 -1.45
CA MET A 343 11.74 2.40 -2.14
C MET A 343 12.90 2.06 -3.09
N ASN A 344 13.20 2.97 -4.02
CA ASN A 344 14.45 2.92 -4.77
C ASN A 344 15.64 3.39 -3.88
N GLY A 345 16.84 3.48 -4.44
CA GLY A 345 18.01 3.95 -3.71
C GLY A 345 18.00 5.45 -3.35
N SER A 346 17.10 6.26 -3.91
CA SER A 346 17.14 7.72 -3.80
C SER A 346 17.12 8.22 -2.35
N PRO A 347 16.31 7.65 -1.43
CA PRO A 347 16.26 8.10 -0.05
C PRO A 347 17.58 7.92 0.71
N LEU A 348 18.44 6.99 0.27
CA LEU A 348 19.70 6.67 0.95
C LEU A 348 20.78 7.74 0.73
N PHE A 349 20.89 8.29 -0.48
CA PHE A 349 22.05 9.10 -0.87
C PHE A 349 21.72 10.46 -1.52
N ASN A 350 20.47 10.73 -1.90
CA ASN A 350 20.13 12.01 -2.52
C ASN A 350 20.20 13.18 -1.53
N GLY A 351 20.54 14.37 -2.02
CA GLY A 351 20.52 15.62 -1.27
C GLY A 351 21.85 15.96 -0.60
N ALA A 352 22.30 17.20 -0.83
CA ALA A 352 23.47 17.78 -0.18
C ALA A 352 23.24 17.99 1.33
N ALA A 353 24.29 18.28 2.08
CA ALA A 353 24.18 18.65 3.50
C ALA A 353 23.19 19.81 3.68
N GLU A 354 22.38 19.75 4.75
CA GLU A 354 21.30 20.70 5.08
C GLU A 354 20.17 20.82 4.04
N SER A 355 20.18 20.03 2.97
CA SER A 355 19.05 19.97 2.02
C SER A 355 17.87 19.19 2.61
N GLY A 356 16.68 19.37 2.02
CA GLY A 356 15.47 18.66 2.44
C GLY A 356 15.67 17.15 2.62
N PRO A 357 16.19 16.39 1.64
CA PRO A 357 16.46 14.97 1.81
C PRO A 357 17.42 14.63 2.95
N SER A 358 18.46 15.47 3.17
CA SER A 358 19.39 15.29 4.28
C SER A 358 18.71 15.53 5.63
N ASN A 359 17.83 16.53 5.72
CA ASN A 359 17.10 16.87 6.94
C ASN A 359 16.06 15.79 7.27
N ILE A 360 15.40 15.23 6.27
CA ILE A 360 14.47 14.10 6.44
C ILE A 360 15.21 12.88 6.99
N ARG A 361 16.35 12.48 6.38
CA ARG A 361 17.18 11.38 6.90
C ARG A 361 17.66 11.65 8.33
N ARG A 362 18.17 12.86 8.59
CA ARG A 362 18.61 13.28 9.91
C ARG A 362 17.48 13.11 10.93
N TRP A 363 16.29 13.63 10.62
CA TRP A 363 15.13 13.53 11.50
C TRP A 363 14.73 12.08 11.79
N LEU A 364 14.67 11.22 10.76
CA LEU A 364 14.36 9.79 10.95
C LEU A 364 15.37 9.08 11.85
N LEU A 365 16.66 9.41 11.72
CA LEU A 365 17.74 8.83 12.51
C LEU A 365 17.77 9.39 13.94
N GLU A 366 17.67 10.71 14.12
CA GLU A 366 17.71 11.37 15.43
C GLU A 366 16.51 11.03 16.31
N ASN A 367 15.34 10.78 15.69
CA ASN A 367 14.17 10.24 16.40
C ASN A 367 14.19 8.72 16.55
N ASP A 368 15.31 8.08 16.18
CA ASP A 368 15.53 6.63 16.27
C ASP A 368 14.43 5.79 15.61
N LEU A 369 13.85 6.26 14.50
CA LEU A 369 12.74 5.58 13.83
C LEU A 369 13.21 4.47 12.89
N VAL A 370 14.36 4.62 12.25
CA VAL A 370 14.84 3.65 11.25
C VAL A 370 15.39 2.40 11.94
N GLU A 371 14.69 1.28 11.83
CA GLU A 371 15.07 0.01 12.46
C GLU A 371 15.99 -0.82 11.55
N ALA A 372 15.60 -0.98 10.30
CA ALA A 372 16.34 -1.78 9.33
C ALA A 372 16.19 -1.25 7.90
N ILE A 373 17.22 -1.48 7.09
CA ILE A 373 17.22 -1.27 5.64
C ILE A 373 17.71 -2.56 4.97
N VAL A 374 16.88 -3.13 4.11
CA VAL A 374 17.13 -4.39 3.41
C VAL A 374 17.29 -4.13 1.93
N ALA A 375 18.46 -4.42 1.37
CA ALA A 375 18.70 -4.35 -0.08
C ALA A 375 18.12 -5.58 -0.78
N LEU A 376 17.30 -5.40 -1.81
CA LEU A 376 16.66 -6.49 -2.55
C LEU A 376 17.46 -6.88 -3.81
N PRO A 377 17.30 -8.12 -4.32
CA PRO A 377 17.84 -8.52 -5.62
C PRO A 377 17.42 -7.58 -6.75
N THR A 378 18.34 -7.27 -7.66
CA THR A 378 18.02 -6.49 -8.87
C THR A 378 17.15 -7.31 -9.83
N ASN A 379 16.33 -6.64 -10.63
CA ASN A 379 15.36 -7.27 -11.56
C ASN A 379 14.28 -8.15 -10.87
N MET A 380 14.08 -7.97 -9.57
CA MET A 380 12.94 -8.57 -8.87
C MET A 380 11.63 -7.89 -9.30
N PHE A 381 11.65 -6.56 -9.41
CA PHE A 381 10.52 -5.77 -9.89
C PHE A 381 10.44 -5.83 -11.41
N PHE A 382 9.24 -6.07 -11.93
CA PHE A 382 9.02 -6.17 -13.37
C PHE A 382 9.41 -4.88 -14.07
N ASN A 383 10.02 -5.00 -15.24
CA ASN A 383 10.36 -3.89 -16.13
C ASN A 383 11.35 -2.87 -15.56
N THR A 384 12.08 -3.18 -14.48
CA THR A 384 13.13 -2.30 -13.96
C THR A 384 14.34 -3.07 -13.39
N GLY A 385 15.54 -2.60 -13.75
CA GLY A 385 16.80 -3.06 -13.17
C GLY A 385 17.26 -2.22 -11.97
N ILE A 386 16.41 -1.30 -11.48
CA ILE A 386 16.72 -0.42 -10.36
C ILE A 386 16.90 -1.26 -9.09
N ALA A 387 17.92 -0.90 -8.29
CA ALA A 387 18.08 -1.43 -6.95
C ALA A 387 16.99 -0.88 -6.03
N THR A 388 16.24 -1.79 -5.40
CA THR A 388 15.17 -1.46 -4.45
C THR A 388 15.55 -1.90 -3.04
N TYR A 389 14.93 -1.24 -2.07
CA TYR A 389 15.21 -1.40 -0.65
C TYR A 389 13.90 -1.45 0.13
N ILE A 390 13.82 -2.32 1.13
CA ILE A 390 12.79 -2.26 2.16
C ILE A 390 13.34 -1.43 3.32
N TRP A 391 12.61 -0.41 3.72
CA TRP A 391 12.84 0.33 4.95
C TRP A 391 11.84 -0.12 6.00
N ILE A 392 12.34 -0.47 7.18
CA ILE A 392 11.54 -0.74 8.36
C ILE A 392 11.70 0.43 9.33
N LEU A 393 10.58 1.07 9.68
CA LEU A 393 10.52 2.03 10.77
C LEU A 393 9.80 1.43 11.97
N ASP A 394 10.27 1.73 13.17
CA ASP A 394 9.68 1.30 14.43
C ASP A 394 9.92 2.40 15.48
N ASN A 395 8.85 2.85 16.14
CA ASN A 395 8.93 3.88 17.19
C ASN A 395 8.91 3.29 18.61
N THR A 396 8.93 1.96 18.72
CA THR A 396 8.98 1.15 19.94
C THR A 396 10.04 0.06 19.81
N LYS A 397 11.21 0.42 19.28
CA LYS A 397 12.32 -0.51 19.05
C LYS A 397 12.65 -1.35 20.28
N HIS A 398 12.94 -2.62 20.02
CA HIS A 398 13.44 -3.54 21.04
C HIS A 398 14.67 -2.93 21.75
N PRO A 399 14.79 -3.06 23.09
CA PRO A 399 15.83 -2.39 23.88
C PRO A 399 17.25 -2.58 23.32
N ASP A 400 17.59 -3.78 22.86
CA ASP A 400 18.92 -4.09 22.30
C ASP A 400 19.25 -3.37 20.97
N ARG A 401 18.25 -2.77 20.32
CA ARG A 401 18.34 -2.14 18.98
C ARG A 401 18.11 -0.62 19.01
N GLN A 402 17.79 -0.05 20.17
CA GLN A 402 17.72 1.40 20.35
C GLN A 402 19.06 2.08 19.99
N GLY A 403 18.97 3.19 19.26
CA GLY A 403 20.10 3.95 18.74
C GLY A 403 20.92 3.20 17.69
N LYS A 404 20.37 2.15 17.06
CA LYS A 404 21.01 1.37 16.01
C LYS A 404 20.11 1.22 14.79
N VAL A 405 20.77 1.04 13.64
CA VAL A 405 20.15 0.69 12.36
C VAL A 405 20.77 -0.59 11.83
N GLN A 406 19.94 -1.55 11.41
CA GLN A 406 20.38 -2.78 10.77
C GLN A 406 20.47 -2.60 9.25
N LEU A 407 21.64 -2.88 8.67
CA LEU A 407 21.81 -2.92 7.21
C LEU A 407 21.92 -4.38 6.76
N ILE A 408 20.96 -4.82 5.96
CA ILE A 408 20.84 -6.22 5.49
C ILE A 408 21.02 -6.24 3.97
N ASP A 409 22.02 -6.99 3.51
CA ASP A 409 22.26 -7.21 2.08
C ASP A 409 21.55 -8.49 1.61
N GLY A 410 20.37 -8.34 1.02
CA GLY A 410 19.57 -9.41 0.44
C GLY A 410 19.83 -9.63 -1.05
N THR A 411 20.77 -8.91 -1.68
CA THR A 411 20.91 -8.85 -3.16
C THR A 411 21.27 -10.17 -3.82
N SER A 412 21.88 -11.11 -3.05
CA SER A 412 22.29 -12.43 -3.52
C SER A 412 21.27 -13.54 -3.29
N PHE A 413 20.15 -13.26 -2.62
CA PHE A 413 19.14 -14.25 -2.25
C PHE A 413 18.08 -14.43 -3.34
N TRP A 414 18.46 -14.98 -4.49
CA TRP A 414 17.54 -15.24 -5.59
C TRP A 414 17.89 -16.52 -6.35
N SER A 415 16.91 -17.06 -7.07
CA SER A 415 17.14 -18.13 -8.04
C SER A 415 16.57 -17.76 -9.40
N LYS A 416 17.25 -18.22 -10.46
CA LYS A 416 16.82 -17.93 -11.84
C LYS A 416 15.57 -18.74 -12.16
N MET A 417 14.47 -18.05 -12.45
CA MET A 417 13.26 -18.74 -12.92
C MET A 417 13.44 -19.23 -14.37
N ARG A 418 12.93 -20.42 -14.67
CA ARG A 418 12.88 -20.95 -16.05
C ARG A 418 11.80 -20.19 -16.83
N LYS A 419 12.12 -19.76 -18.06
CA LYS A 419 11.12 -19.18 -18.97
C LYS A 419 10.06 -20.23 -19.33
N THR A 420 8.79 -19.96 -19.06
CA THR A 420 7.64 -20.77 -19.50
C THR A 420 7.39 -20.61 -21.01
N SER A 421 6.78 -21.63 -21.63
CA SER A 421 6.68 -21.80 -23.09
C SER A 421 5.95 -20.68 -23.84
N GLU A 422 4.99 -19.98 -23.24
CA GLU A 422 4.26 -18.88 -23.90
C GLU A 422 5.11 -17.61 -24.09
N LEU A 423 6.20 -17.43 -23.33
CA LEU A 423 7.19 -16.38 -23.58
C LEU A 423 8.04 -16.65 -24.85
N ARG A 424 7.83 -17.78 -25.55
CA ARG A 424 8.46 -18.04 -26.85
C ARG A 424 7.69 -17.44 -28.02
N ASP A 425 6.38 -17.27 -27.91
CA ASP A 425 5.52 -16.86 -29.03
C ASP A 425 5.37 -15.33 -29.18
N ALA A 426 5.79 -14.56 -28.17
CA ALA A 426 5.92 -13.09 -28.25
C ALA A 426 7.18 -12.62 -29.02
N ARG A 427 7.60 -13.34 -30.07
CA ARG A 427 8.75 -12.96 -30.90
C ARG A 427 8.33 -12.17 -32.13
N SER A 428 8.19 -10.86 -31.96
CA SER A 428 8.45 -9.90 -33.05
C SER A 428 8.93 -8.52 -32.62
N ALA A 429 9.33 -8.29 -31.37
CA ALA A 429 9.97 -7.03 -30.97
C ALA A 429 11.09 -7.24 -29.93
N THR A 430 12.34 -7.07 -30.37
CA THR A 430 13.58 -6.76 -29.61
C THR A 430 14.01 -7.65 -28.42
N PRO A 431 15.27 -8.13 -28.38
CA PRO A 431 15.75 -9.04 -27.33
C PRO A 431 16.26 -8.28 -26.10
N THR A 432 15.38 -7.78 -25.22
CA THR A 432 15.83 -7.13 -23.96
C THR A 432 15.00 -7.42 -22.71
N ALA A 433 13.93 -8.22 -22.74
CA ALA A 433 13.19 -8.52 -21.51
C ALA A 433 14.01 -9.43 -20.54
N PRO A 434 14.38 -8.97 -19.33
CA PRO A 434 15.12 -9.78 -18.38
C PRO A 434 14.24 -10.93 -17.84
N THR A 435 14.90 -12.02 -17.51
CA THR A 435 14.28 -13.20 -16.88
C THR A 435 13.98 -12.82 -15.43
N SER A 436 12.72 -12.88 -14.99
CA SER A 436 12.35 -12.53 -13.62
C SER A 436 13.07 -13.43 -12.60
N CYS A 437 13.50 -12.83 -11.50
CA CYS A 437 14.16 -13.51 -10.38
C CYS A 437 13.16 -13.66 -9.23
N GLY A 438 13.07 -14.85 -8.64
CA GLY A 438 12.21 -15.13 -7.48
C GLY A 438 13.04 -15.55 -6.27
N PHE A 439 12.46 -15.43 -5.07
CA PHE A 439 13.07 -15.94 -3.84
C PHE A 439 13.06 -17.48 -3.85
N THR A 440 14.08 -18.13 -3.26
CA THR A 440 14.11 -19.59 -3.16
C THR A 440 13.03 -20.09 -2.20
N SER A 441 11.99 -20.73 -2.74
CA SER A 441 10.77 -21.18 -2.03
C SER A 441 10.98 -22.22 -0.91
N THR A 442 12.21 -22.63 -0.65
CA THR A 442 12.54 -23.68 0.34
C THR A 442 13.41 -23.20 1.50
N SER A 443 13.73 -21.90 1.56
CA SER A 443 14.54 -21.34 2.63
C SER A 443 13.98 -19.96 3.00
N ARG A 444 13.40 -19.82 4.20
CA ARG A 444 13.31 -18.50 4.87
C ARG A 444 14.66 -17.81 4.67
N MET A 445 14.69 -16.54 4.28
CA MET A 445 15.96 -15.80 4.22
C MET A 445 16.62 -15.96 5.61
N PRO A 446 17.75 -16.67 5.74
CA PRO A 446 18.40 -16.79 7.03
C PRO A 446 18.82 -15.37 7.39
N ILE A 447 18.20 -14.80 8.42
CA ILE A 447 18.72 -13.57 9.04
C ILE A 447 20.17 -13.92 9.38
N PRO A 448 21.17 -13.27 8.77
CA PRO A 448 22.57 -13.63 9.01
C PRO A 448 22.81 -13.60 10.52
N SER A 449 23.59 -14.54 11.06
CA SER A 449 23.87 -14.65 12.50
C SER A 449 24.51 -13.38 13.10
N SER A 450 24.90 -12.43 12.24
CA SER A 450 25.25 -11.06 12.61
C SER A 450 24.89 -10.08 11.46
N PRO A 451 23.68 -9.48 11.43
CA PRO A 451 23.47 -8.29 10.61
C PRO A 451 24.45 -7.20 11.04
N ARG A 452 24.89 -6.34 10.12
CA ARG A 452 25.74 -5.19 10.52
C ARG A 452 24.84 -4.15 11.16
N CYS A 453 24.88 -4.08 12.49
CA CYS A 453 24.26 -3.00 13.25
C CYS A 453 25.23 -1.81 13.30
N TYR A 454 24.75 -0.66 12.85
CA TYR A 454 25.50 0.60 12.95
C TYR A 454 24.83 1.48 14.01
N ALA A 455 25.63 2.10 14.88
CA ALA A 455 25.12 3.13 15.77
C ALA A 455 24.61 4.32 14.94
N THR A 456 23.46 4.88 15.30
CA THR A 456 22.85 6.03 14.61
C THR A 456 23.84 7.19 14.48
N THR A 457 24.68 7.42 15.50
CA THR A 457 25.76 8.43 15.49
C THR A 457 26.81 8.19 14.40
N SER A 458 27.08 6.93 14.04
CA SER A 458 28.03 6.57 12.96
C SER A 458 27.45 6.81 11.57
N LEU A 459 26.13 6.82 11.41
CA LEU A 459 25.44 7.11 10.16
C LEU A 459 25.16 8.62 9.98
N ALA A 460 24.95 9.35 11.07
CA ALA A 460 24.69 10.79 11.05
C ALA A 460 25.93 11.64 10.75
N ILE A 461 27.14 11.14 11.07
CA ILE A 461 28.40 11.84 10.79
C ILE A 461 28.86 11.48 9.37
N GLY A 462 28.38 12.23 8.38
CA GLY A 462 28.87 12.18 7.00
C GLY A 462 30.34 12.62 6.91
N ARG A 463 31.29 11.71 7.12
CA ARG A 463 32.64 11.82 6.57
C ARG A 463 32.64 11.21 5.18
N SER A 464 33.27 11.89 4.22
CA SER A 464 33.32 11.44 2.82
C SER A 464 33.76 9.98 2.73
N LEU A 465 32.93 9.14 2.10
CA LEU A 465 33.31 7.82 1.62
C LEU A 465 34.25 8.00 0.40
N SER A 466 35.44 8.54 0.64
CA SER A 466 36.49 8.71 -0.38
C SER A 466 37.79 7.99 0.01
N SER A 467 37.74 7.05 0.94
CA SER A 467 38.88 6.20 1.28
C SER A 467 38.44 4.78 1.65
N ALA A 468 37.83 4.07 0.70
CA ALA A 468 37.81 2.61 0.72
C ALA A 468 39.04 2.11 -0.06
N PRO A 469 39.91 1.25 0.51
CA PRO A 469 41.04 0.69 -0.22
C PRO A 469 40.54 -0.22 -1.35
N CYS A 470 41.20 -0.13 -2.49
CA CYS A 470 41.03 -1.02 -3.64
C CYS A 470 41.31 -2.47 -3.21
N TRP A 471 40.32 -3.37 -3.31
CA TRP A 471 40.51 -4.79 -3.08
C TRP A 471 40.90 -5.49 -4.40
N THR A 472 42.17 -5.84 -4.53
CA THR A 472 42.65 -6.79 -5.54
C THR A 472 42.48 -8.23 -5.03
N LYS A 473 42.21 -9.13 -5.99
CA LYS A 473 42.03 -10.58 -5.81
C LYS A 473 43.23 -11.23 -5.13
N SER A 474 42.98 -12.04 -4.08
CA SER A 474 43.47 -13.41 -3.87
C SER A 474 43.67 -13.74 -2.38
N GLY A 475 43.31 -14.98 -2.00
CA GLY A 475 44.10 -15.80 -1.07
C GLY A 475 43.86 -15.70 0.44
N THR A 476 43.15 -16.71 0.95
CA THR A 476 43.46 -17.53 2.15
C THR A 476 43.52 -16.93 3.57
N LEU A 477 42.95 -17.71 4.50
CA LEU A 477 42.92 -17.53 5.96
C LEU A 477 44.31 -17.36 6.60
N SER A 478 44.44 -16.51 7.63
CA SER A 478 44.67 -16.94 9.03
C SER A 478 44.92 -15.78 10.02
N SER A 479 44.57 -16.06 11.28
CA SER A 479 45.17 -15.55 12.53
C SER A 479 44.83 -14.15 13.07
N THR A 480 44.14 -14.20 14.22
CA THR A 480 44.30 -13.38 15.43
C THR A 480 45.32 -12.24 15.40
N ALA A 481 44.86 -11.02 15.71
CA ALA A 481 45.71 -9.93 16.19
C ALA A 481 45.13 -9.31 17.47
N ARG A 482 45.89 -9.46 18.57
CA ARG A 482 45.70 -8.77 19.86
C ARG A 482 45.87 -7.26 19.67
N VAL A 483 44.99 -6.48 20.28
CA VAL A 483 45.18 -5.02 20.43
C VAL A 483 46.07 -4.76 21.65
N SER A 484 47.30 -4.33 21.40
CA SER A 484 48.19 -3.77 22.43
C SER A 484 47.83 -2.30 22.71
N ARG A 485 47.47 -1.98 23.96
CA ARG A 485 47.35 -0.61 24.44
C ARG A 485 48.73 -0.06 24.77
N SER A 486 49.04 1.16 24.32
CA SER A 486 49.91 2.08 25.06
C SER A 486 49.59 3.54 24.73
N PRO A 487 49.75 4.47 25.69
CA PRO A 487 49.09 5.76 25.69
C PRO A 487 50.04 6.90 25.30
N ILE A 488 49.55 7.89 24.55
CA ILE A 488 50.25 9.17 24.38
C ILE A 488 49.40 10.28 25.00
N ARG A 489 49.91 10.81 26.12
CA ARG A 489 49.51 12.06 26.75
C ARG A 489 49.80 13.23 25.80
N ARG A 490 48.83 14.13 25.63
CA ARG A 490 49.11 15.58 25.53
C ARG A 490 48.08 16.37 26.32
N SER A 491 48.63 17.19 27.21
CA SER A 491 48.03 18.14 28.13
C SER A 491 47.49 19.38 27.42
N VAL A 492 46.26 19.79 27.71
CA VAL A 492 45.84 21.19 27.67
C VAL A 492 44.91 21.45 28.87
N THR A 493 45.30 22.44 29.67
CA THR A 493 44.65 22.97 30.89
C THR A 493 43.26 23.56 30.63
N PRO A 494 42.28 23.41 31.55
CA PRO A 494 41.00 24.12 31.49
C PRO A 494 41.09 25.50 32.17
N ARG A 495 40.63 26.56 31.49
CA ARG A 495 40.34 27.85 32.11
C ARG A 495 38.90 27.86 32.64
N THR A 496 38.74 28.40 33.83
CA THR A 496 37.54 28.47 34.66
C THR A 496 36.75 29.77 34.48
N CYS A 497 35.41 29.61 34.51
CA CYS A 497 34.35 30.48 35.08
C CYS A 497 33.87 31.74 34.30
N PRO A 498 32.64 32.27 34.57
CA PRO A 498 31.60 31.83 35.54
C PRO A 498 30.15 31.73 34.99
N SER A 499 29.33 31.01 35.77
CA SER A 499 27.85 30.98 35.79
C SER A 499 27.21 32.30 36.25
N PRO A 500 25.91 32.55 35.93
CA PRO A 500 25.07 33.43 36.73
C PRO A 500 23.95 32.68 37.46
N THR A 501 23.82 33.03 38.72
CA THR A 501 22.87 32.57 39.75
C THR A 501 21.47 33.16 39.57
N ALA A 502 20.48 32.46 40.12
CA ALA A 502 19.07 32.85 40.24
C ALA A 502 18.80 33.96 41.27
N ALA A 503 17.68 34.70 41.05
CA ALA A 503 16.84 35.53 41.96
C ALA A 503 16.36 36.76 41.15
N ARG A 504 15.11 37.27 41.15
CA ARG A 504 14.00 37.31 42.11
C ARG A 504 12.75 37.86 41.38
N GLN A 505 11.55 37.45 41.79
CA GLN A 505 10.28 38.17 41.54
C GLN A 505 10.25 39.53 42.27
N PRO A 506 9.32 40.42 41.88
CA PRO A 506 8.27 40.78 42.83
C PRO A 506 6.85 40.79 42.23
N ALA A 507 5.87 40.69 43.12
CA ALA A 507 4.44 40.59 42.87
C ALA A 507 3.69 41.92 43.12
N ARG A 508 2.43 41.96 42.62
CA ARG A 508 1.28 42.82 43.01
C ARG A 508 1.32 44.27 42.49
N GLN A 509 0.24 44.94 42.07
CA GLN A 509 -1.19 44.81 42.37
C GLN A 509 -2.05 45.66 41.37
N ARG A 510 -3.26 45.17 41.04
CA ARG A 510 -4.57 45.87 40.82
C ARG A 510 -4.61 47.24 40.09
N SER A 511 -5.46 47.47 39.09
CA SER A 511 -6.91 47.67 39.28
C SER A 511 -7.67 47.86 37.96
N ALA A 512 -8.95 47.49 37.99
CA ALA A 512 -9.96 47.59 36.94
C ALA A 512 -10.50 49.01 36.67
N LYS A 513 -11.00 49.25 35.45
CA LYS A 513 -12.29 49.91 35.11
C LYS A 513 -12.42 49.94 33.57
N LEU A 514 -13.34 49.18 32.98
CA LEU A 514 -14.73 49.55 32.66
C LEU A 514 -14.86 50.67 31.61
N SER A 515 -15.32 50.33 30.39
CA SER A 515 -16.29 51.14 29.65
C SER A 515 -16.87 50.34 28.47
N ARG A 516 -18.16 50.03 28.60
CA ARG A 516 -19.06 49.60 27.52
C ARG A 516 -19.24 50.74 26.53
N ARG A 517 -19.37 50.43 25.23
CA ARG A 517 -20.33 51.13 24.35
C ARG A 517 -20.87 50.21 23.27
N THR A 518 -22.15 49.91 23.42
CA THR A 518 -23.13 49.41 22.46
C THR A 518 -23.42 50.42 21.35
N SER A 519 -23.68 49.94 20.12
CA SER A 519 -24.62 50.52 19.14
C SER A 519 -24.51 49.72 17.82
N THR A 520 -25.34 48.70 17.57
CA THR A 520 -26.60 48.71 16.78
C THR A 520 -26.49 49.01 15.27
N ARG A 521 -27.05 48.06 14.50
CA ARG A 521 -27.74 48.14 13.19
C ARG A 521 -26.92 48.51 11.93
N LYS A 522 -26.71 47.52 11.06
CA LYS A 522 -27.59 47.19 9.93
C LYS A 522 -27.34 45.77 9.46
#